data_AF-A0A4S0R782-F1
#
_entry.id   AF-A0A4S0R782-F1
#
_cell.length_a   1.000
_cell.length_b   1.000
_cell.length_c   1.000
_cell.angle_alpha   90.00
_cell.angle_beta   90.00
_cell.angle_gamma   90.00
#
_symmetry.space_group_name_H-M   'P 1'
#
loop_
_entity.id
_entity.type
_entity.pdbx_description
1 polymer ?
#
loop_
_entity_poly.entity_id
_entity_poly.type
_entity_poly.pdbx_seq_one_letter_code
_entity_poly.pdbx_strand_id
1 'polypeptide(L)'
;ESGAVVKILVRYRKPFWRDRDLSGMVMWRDMPGLFACDASKDAGHAALVVFIGGPLALRCRKLGAAALRAEVTAKLVDALGPEAADILDFNQRDWTDDRWSGGGYSDLIVDVTARDAERT
;
A
#
# COMPACT_ATOMS: atom_id res chain seq x y z
N GLU A 1 16.52 -0.20 -13.14
CA GLU A 1 16.32 -0.52 -11.70
C GLU A 1 14.85 -0.78 -11.48
N SER A 2 14.50 -1.81 -10.72
CA SER A 2 13.11 -2.12 -10.42
C SER A 2 12.51 -1.11 -9.44
N GLY A 3 11.22 -0.83 -9.58
CA GLY A 3 10.49 0.04 -8.66
C GLY A 3 10.49 -0.50 -7.21
N ALA A 4 10.26 0.38 -6.25
CA ALA A 4 10.13 0.00 -4.84
C ALA A 4 8.65 -0.04 -4.43
N VAL A 5 8.17 -1.16 -3.90
CA VAL A 5 6.77 -1.29 -3.44
C VAL A 5 6.63 -2.17 -2.21
N VAL A 6 5.81 -1.70 -1.27
CA VAL A 6 5.21 -2.52 -0.20
C VAL A 6 3.70 -2.54 -0.43
N LYS A 7 3.12 -3.74 -0.46
CA LYS A 7 1.67 -3.96 -0.63
C LYS A 7 1.11 -4.55 0.66
N ILE A 8 0.00 -4.01 1.12
CA ILE A 8 -0.66 -4.44 2.36
C ILE A 8 -2.12 -4.71 2.06
N LEU A 9 -2.65 -5.83 2.56
CA LEU A 9 -4.08 -6.10 2.62
C LEU A 9 -4.54 -5.96 4.07
N VAL A 10 -5.46 -5.03 4.31
CA VAL A 10 -6.04 -4.75 5.63
C VAL A 10 -7.48 -5.22 5.65
N ARG A 11 -7.82 -6.15 6.54
CA ARG A 11 -9.16 -6.72 6.65
C ARG A 11 -9.96 -6.10 7.80
N TYR A 12 -11.26 -5.95 7.56
CA TYR A 12 -12.23 -5.45 8.53
C TYR A 12 -13.45 -6.37 8.62
N ARG A 13 -14.25 -6.20 9.66
CA ARG A 13 -15.48 -6.97 9.87
C ARG A 13 -16.58 -6.64 8.85
N LYS A 14 -16.65 -5.37 8.43
CA LYS A 14 -17.59 -4.83 7.43
C LYS A 14 -16.92 -3.69 6.66
N PRO A 15 -17.35 -3.35 5.44
CA PRO A 15 -16.78 -2.25 4.67
C PRO A 15 -17.33 -0.91 5.18
N PHE A 16 -16.97 -0.52 6.40
CA PHE A 16 -17.56 0.61 7.15
C PHE A 16 -17.49 1.96 6.41
N TRP A 17 -16.52 2.15 5.51
CA TRP A 17 -16.45 3.35 4.67
C TRP A 17 -17.69 3.50 3.77
N ARG A 18 -18.31 2.40 3.33
CA ARG A 18 -19.52 2.42 2.51
C ARG A 18 -20.75 2.90 3.28
N ASP A 19 -20.79 2.71 4.60
CA ASP A 19 -21.87 3.24 5.46
C ASP A 19 -21.87 4.78 5.51
N ARG A 20 -20.78 5.40 5.01
CA ARG A 20 -20.60 6.85 4.89
C ARG A 20 -20.60 7.32 3.42
N ASP A 21 -21.10 6.50 2.49
CA ASP A 21 -21.10 6.74 1.05
C ASP A 21 -19.71 6.97 0.44
N LEU A 22 -18.65 6.43 1.06
CA LEU A 22 -17.28 6.50 0.54
C LEU A 22 -16.94 5.26 -0.29
N SER A 23 -16.15 5.45 -1.35
CA SER A 23 -15.68 4.36 -2.21
C SER A 23 -14.57 3.50 -1.60
N GLY A 24 -13.95 3.95 -0.50
CA GLY A 24 -12.76 3.34 0.10
C GLY A 24 -11.44 3.67 -0.62
N MET A 25 -11.47 4.54 -1.65
CA MET A 25 -10.27 5.07 -2.29
C MET A 25 -9.73 6.29 -1.54
N VAL A 26 -8.44 6.29 -1.20
CA VAL A 26 -7.78 7.38 -0.47
C VAL A 26 -6.41 7.68 -1.06
N MET A 27 -6.12 8.97 -1.23
CA MET A 27 -4.83 9.51 -1.64
C MET A 27 -4.41 10.63 -0.68
N TRP A 28 -3.17 10.61 -0.22
CA TRP A 28 -2.64 11.60 0.72
C TRP A 28 -1.71 12.56 0.00
N ARG A 29 -1.96 13.87 0.15
CA ARG A 29 -1.12 14.92 -0.46
C ARG A 29 0.22 15.10 0.25
N ASP A 30 0.24 14.88 1.57
CA ASP A 30 1.41 15.02 2.43
C ASP A 30 2.31 13.77 2.47
N MET A 31 1.82 12.65 1.91
CA MET A 31 2.54 11.39 1.87
C MET A 31 2.55 10.79 0.46
N PRO A 32 3.37 11.36 -0.46
CA PRO A 32 3.48 10.85 -1.82
C PRO A 32 3.91 9.38 -1.82
N GLY A 33 3.24 8.59 -2.66
CA GLY A 33 3.47 7.15 -2.77
C GLY A 33 2.60 6.29 -1.85
N LEU A 34 1.80 6.88 -0.95
CA LEU A 34 0.76 6.15 -0.20
C LEU A 34 -0.59 6.23 -0.93
N PHE A 35 -1.20 5.07 -1.16
CA PHE A 35 -2.53 4.95 -1.77
C PHE A 35 -3.29 3.80 -1.14
N ALA A 36 -4.60 3.98 -0.92
CA ALA A 36 -5.49 2.91 -0.48
C ALA A 36 -6.71 2.80 -1.39
N CYS A 37 -7.22 1.59 -1.60
CA CYS A 37 -8.50 1.38 -2.26
C CYS A 37 -9.24 0.15 -1.75
N ASP A 38 -10.57 0.15 -1.96
CA ASP A 38 -11.44 -0.96 -1.63
C ASP A 38 -11.11 -2.19 -2.48
N ALA A 39 -10.82 -3.29 -1.79
CA ALA A 39 -10.56 -4.61 -2.34
C ALA A 39 -11.54 -5.66 -1.76
N SER A 40 -12.68 -5.21 -1.25
CA SER A 40 -13.69 -6.08 -0.65
C SER A 40 -14.35 -6.95 -1.71
N LYS A 41 -14.45 -8.25 -1.43
CA LYS A 41 -15.18 -9.18 -2.30
C LYS A 41 -16.70 -9.05 -2.12
N ASP A 42 -17.14 -8.95 -0.86
CA ASP A 42 -18.53 -8.79 -0.45
C ASP A 42 -18.59 -8.16 0.97
N ALA A 43 -19.78 -8.02 1.55
CA ALA A 43 -19.98 -7.39 2.85
C ALA A 43 -19.30 -8.12 4.03
N GLY A 44 -19.10 -9.44 3.93
CA GLY A 44 -18.40 -10.26 4.93
C GLY A 44 -16.88 -10.36 4.71
N HIS A 45 -16.41 -9.91 3.56
CA HIS A 45 -15.00 -9.94 3.15
C HIS A 45 -14.50 -8.52 2.87
N ALA A 46 -14.66 -7.64 3.86
CA ALA A 46 -14.24 -6.25 3.76
C ALA A 46 -12.72 -6.12 3.82
N ALA A 47 -12.13 -5.45 2.84
CA ALA A 47 -10.70 -5.23 2.79
C ALA A 47 -10.33 -3.92 2.08
N LEU A 48 -9.28 -3.26 2.58
CA LEU A 48 -8.55 -2.24 1.84
C LEU A 48 -7.21 -2.82 1.41
N VAL A 49 -6.83 -2.59 0.16
CA VAL A 49 -5.43 -2.73 -0.25
C VAL A 49 -4.74 -1.38 -0.09
N VAL A 50 -3.57 -1.38 0.54
CA VAL A 50 -2.71 -0.21 0.69
C VAL A 50 -1.43 -0.46 -0.08
N PHE A 51 -1.04 0.52 -0.87
CA PHE A 51 0.17 0.52 -1.66
C PHE A 51 1.09 1.64 -1.17
N ILE A 52 2.35 1.28 -0.97
CA ILE A 52 3.42 2.19 -0.58
C ILE A 52 4.49 2.08 -1.66
N GLY A 53 4.72 3.15 -2.41
CA GLY A 53 5.60 3.16 -3.57
C GLY A 53 6.83 4.07 -3.42
N GLY A 54 7.87 3.77 -4.20
CA GLY A 54 9.03 4.63 -4.41
C GLY A 54 9.82 4.92 -3.13
N PRO A 55 10.31 6.16 -2.92
CA PRO A 55 11.10 6.51 -1.74
C PRO A 55 10.41 6.24 -0.40
N LEU A 56 9.07 6.30 -0.35
CA LEU A 56 8.32 5.97 0.86
C LEU A 56 8.44 4.47 1.18
N ALA A 57 8.35 3.59 0.19
CA ALA A 57 8.53 2.15 0.39
C ALA A 57 9.92 1.83 0.97
N LEU A 58 10.97 2.48 0.47
CA LEU A 58 12.34 2.29 0.97
C LEU A 58 12.52 2.82 2.41
N ARG A 59 11.79 3.86 2.81
CA ARG A 59 11.74 4.31 4.22
C ARG A 59 10.98 3.29 5.08
N CYS A 60 9.81 2.87 4.63
CA CYS A 60 8.97 1.90 5.33
C CYS A 60 9.64 0.54 5.50
N ARG A 61 10.48 0.09 4.55
CA ARG A 61 11.32 -1.10 4.69
C ARG A 61 12.21 -1.06 5.93
N LYS A 62 12.73 0.13 6.27
CA LYS A 62 13.59 0.35 7.44
C LYS A 62 12.78 0.40 8.74
N LEU A 63 11.46 0.58 8.65
CA LEU A 63 10.57 0.44 9.78
C LEU A 63 10.35 -1.05 10.06
N GLY A 64 10.36 -1.44 11.33
CA GLY A 64 9.86 -2.74 11.72
C GLY A 64 8.37 -2.87 11.42
N ALA A 65 7.88 -4.11 11.25
CA ALA A 65 6.48 -4.39 10.89
C ALA A 65 5.45 -3.70 11.82
N ALA A 66 5.74 -3.61 13.12
CA ALA A 66 4.85 -2.95 14.08
C ALA A 66 4.74 -1.44 13.85
N ALA A 67 5.85 -0.76 13.54
CA ALA A 67 5.87 0.67 13.28
C ALA A 67 5.15 1.01 11.97
N LEU A 68 5.37 0.21 10.93
CA LEU A 68 4.67 0.35 9.66
C LEU A 68 3.16 0.14 9.81
N ARG A 69 2.75 -0.90 10.57
CA ARG A 69 1.34 -1.13 10.89
C ARG A 69 0.73 0.09 11.58
N ALA A 70 1.40 0.64 12.59
CA ALA A 70 0.92 1.81 13.32
C ALA A 70 0.77 3.04 12.42
N GLU A 71 1.74 3.32 11.54
CA GLU A 71 1.70 4.46 10.62
C GLU A 71 0.55 4.34 9.60
N VAL A 72 0.39 3.16 9.00
CA VAL A 72 -0.70 2.90 8.05
C VAL A 72 -2.06 2.97 8.74
N THR A 73 -2.20 2.38 9.93
CA THR A 73 -3.45 2.47 10.71
C THR A 73 -3.79 3.91 11.03
N ALA A 74 -2.82 4.71 11.48
CA ALA A 74 -3.05 6.13 11.78
C ALA A 74 -3.53 6.91 10.56
N LYS A 75 -2.91 6.69 9.38
CA LYS A 75 -3.33 7.33 8.13
C LYS A 75 -4.74 6.90 7.68
N LEU A 76 -5.08 5.62 7.85
CA LEU A 76 -6.42 5.13 7.54
C LEU A 76 -7.48 5.69 8.50
N VAL A 77 -7.16 5.83 9.79
CA VAL A 77 -8.05 6.45 10.79
C VAL A 77 -8.28 7.93 10.49
N ASP A 78 -7.24 8.67 10.15
CA ASP A 78 -7.34 10.08 9.77
C ASP A 78 -8.25 10.28 8.55
N ALA A 79 -8.18 9.39 7.56
CA ALA A 79 -8.96 9.49 6.34
C ALA A 79 -10.40 8.93 6.44
N LEU A 80 -10.57 7.78 7.11
CA LEU A 80 -11.82 7.00 7.07
C LEU A 80 -12.54 6.96 8.43
N GLY A 81 -11.96 7.53 9.48
CA GLY A 81 -12.52 7.59 10.83
C GLY A 81 -12.06 6.44 11.75
N PRO A 82 -12.50 6.46 13.02
CA PRO A 82 -11.99 5.58 14.07
C PRO A 82 -12.21 4.08 13.82
N GLU A 83 -13.26 3.68 13.09
CA GLU A 83 -13.49 2.27 12.71
C GLU A 83 -12.33 1.65 11.91
N ALA A 84 -11.47 2.47 11.28
CA ALA A 84 -10.27 2.00 10.59
C ALA A 84 -9.19 1.43 11.55
N ALA A 85 -9.32 1.65 12.87
CA ALA A 85 -8.45 1.05 13.86
C ALA A 85 -8.80 -0.43 14.14
N ASP A 86 -10.02 -0.87 13.83
CA ASP A 86 -10.55 -2.21 14.13
C ASP A 86 -10.11 -3.25 13.09
N ILE A 87 -8.79 -3.32 12.86
CA ILE A 87 -8.16 -4.20 11.87
C ILE A 87 -8.20 -5.65 12.37
N LEU A 88 -8.83 -6.52 11.58
CA LEU A 88 -8.86 -7.97 11.83
C LEU A 88 -7.58 -8.67 11.39
N ASP A 89 -7.03 -8.25 10.24
CA ASP A 89 -5.80 -8.81 9.70
C ASP A 89 -5.02 -7.74 8.92
N PHE A 90 -3.69 -7.83 8.98
CA PHE A 90 -2.77 -6.90 8.33
C PHE A 90 -1.70 -7.73 7.63
N ASN A 91 -1.94 -8.07 6.37
CA ASN A 91 -1.02 -8.89 5.59
C ASN A 91 -0.14 -8.01 4.72
N GLN A 92 1.16 -8.00 4.99
CA GLN A 92 2.14 -7.18 4.29
C GLN A 92 3.06 -8.02 3.41
N ARG A 93 3.32 -7.53 2.20
CA ARG A 93 4.39 -8.03 1.33
C ARG A 93 5.29 -6.86 0.90
N ASP A 94 6.56 -6.95 1.28
CA ASP A 94 7.64 -6.08 0.76
C ASP A 94 8.24 -6.72 -0.49
N TRP A 95 8.29 -5.97 -1.59
CA TRP A 95 8.86 -6.40 -2.87
C TRP A 95 10.23 -5.77 -3.16
N THR A 96 10.70 -4.82 -2.35
CA THR A 96 11.88 -3.97 -2.63
C THR A 96 13.21 -4.71 -2.69
N ASP A 97 13.24 -5.99 -2.32
CA ASP A 97 14.42 -6.86 -2.38
C ASP A 97 13.99 -8.32 -2.60
N ASP A 98 12.89 -8.51 -3.35
CA ASP A 98 12.43 -9.83 -3.71
C ASP A 98 13.46 -10.49 -4.64
N ARG A 99 14.04 -11.62 -4.22
CA ARG A 99 15.12 -12.31 -4.94
C ARG A 99 14.81 -12.59 -6.42
N TRP A 100 13.56 -12.76 -6.78
CA TRP A 100 13.15 -13.16 -8.13
C TRP A 100 12.61 -12.00 -8.96
N SER A 101 12.25 -10.89 -8.32
CA SER A 101 11.60 -9.75 -8.96
C SER A 101 12.44 -8.46 -8.89
N GLY A 102 13.37 -8.35 -7.94
CA GLY A 102 14.18 -7.14 -7.66
C GLY A 102 13.39 -5.94 -7.11
N GLY A 103 12.06 -5.91 -7.30
CA GLY A 103 11.20 -4.79 -6.99
C GLY A 103 9.77 -4.98 -7.52
N GLY A 104 9.07 -3.87 -7.72
CA GLY A 104 7.78 -3.83 -8.40
C GLY A 104 7.22 -2.41 -8.56
N TYR A 105 6.18 -2.22 -9.38
CA TYR A 105 5.57 -3.23 -10.26
C TYR A 105 6.34 -3.46 -11.55
N SER A 106 7.14 -2.47 -11.94
CA SER A 106 7.90 -2.46 -13.17
C SER A 106 9.23 -1.76 -12.94
N ASP A 107 10.07 -1.75 -13.95
CA ASP A 107 11.30 -0.97 -13.92
C ASP A 107 11.05 0.53 -14.04
N LEU A 108 12.00 1.28 -13.50
CA LEU A 108 12.10 2.71 -13.65
C LEU A 108 12.71 3.02 -15.02
N ILE A 109 11.95 3.73 -15.86
CA ILE A 109 12.48 4.33 -17.08
C ILE A 109 13.23 5.61 -16.67
N VAL A 110 14.54 5.49 -16.53
CA VAL A 110 15.42 6.61 -16.15
C VAL A 110 16.06 7.30 -17.36
N ASP A 111 15.96 6.67 -18.52
CA ASP A 111 16.37 7.22 -19.82
C ASP A 111 15.25 6.93 -20.83
N VAL A 112 14.62 7.99 -21.34
CA VAL A 112 13.51 7.89 -22.30
C VAL A 112 13.97 7.42 -23.69
N THR A 113 15.28 7.43 -23.95
CA THR A 113 15.88 6.98 -25.20
C THR A 113 16.34 5.52 -25.16
N ALA A 114 16.28 4.88 -23.98
CA ALA A 114 16.68 3.49 -23.80
C ALA A 114 15.88 2.57 -24.73
N ARG A 115 16.59 1.61 -25.35
CA ARG A 115 15.99 0.58 -26.23
C ARG A 115 15.93 -0.79 -25.59
N ASP A 116 16.70 -1.01 -24.54
CA ASP A 116 16.76 -2.24 -23.76
C ASP A 116 16.33 -1.95 -22.32
N ALA A 117 15.54 -2.85 -21.73
CA ALA A 117 15.07 -2.71 -20.36
C ALA A 117 16.18 -2.98 -19.33
N GLU A 118 17.14 -3.84 -19.68
CA GLU A 118 18.25 -4.23 -18.82
C GLU A 118 19.60 -4.04 -19.52
N ARG A 119 20.64 -3.72 -18.76
CA ARG A 119 22.02 -3.73 -19.26
C ARG A 119 22.45 -5.17 -19.50
N THR A 120 22.83 -5.47 -20.74
CA THR A 120 23.55 -6.71 -21.10
C THR A 120 24.97 -6.72 -20.57
#